data_AF-A0A3E0H443-F1
#
_entry.id   AF-A0A3E0H443-F1
#
_cell.length_a   1.000
_cell.length_b   1.000
_cell.length_c   1.000
_cell.angle_alpha   90.00
_cell.angle_beta   90.00
_cell.angle_gamma   90.00
#
_symmetry.space_group_name_H-M   'P 1'
#
loop_
_entity.id
_entity.type
_entity.pdbx_description
1 polymer ?
#
loop_
_entity_poly.entity_id
_entity_poly.type
_entity_poly.pdbx_seq_one_letter_code
_entity_poly.pdbx_strand_id
1 'polypeptide(L)'
;MAISKVELSGLVQTAQGQQQAIDSVQTDLQNVVSECDTLAAAWTGDAARLFQDAMSNFQDGANQVLASLREMHEKMVNTHGLFSSTHENIGSVASGTGSAMGGLHGL
;
A
#
# COMPACT_ATOMS: atom_id res chain seq x y z
N MET A 1 -0.88 23.76 -8.50
CA MET A 1 0.00 22.78 -9.17
C MET A 1 -0.85 21.57 -9.55
N ALA A 2 -0.97 21.25 -10.83
CA ALA A 2 -1.65 20.02 -11.27
C ALA A 2 -0.63 18.88 -11.27
N ILE A 3 -0.93 17.76 -10.59
CA ILE A 3 -0.14 16.53 -10.71
C ILE A 3 -0.26 16.01 -12.14
N SER A 4 0.86 15.63 -12.74
CA SER A 4 0.91 15.16 -14.13
C SER A 4 0.49 13.69 -14.25
N LYS A 5 0.00 13.27 -15.43
CA LYS A 5 -0.38 11.86 -15.71
C LYS A 5 0.76 10.86 -15.45
N VAL A 6 2.01 11.30 -15.62
CA VAL A 6 3.22 10.50 -15.34
C VAL A 6 3.34 10.23 -13.84
N GLU A 7 3.14 11.25 -13.01
CA GLU A 7 3.18 11.15 -11.54
C GLU A 7 2.06 10.25 -11.00
N LEU A 8 0.87 10.29 -11.62
CA LEU A 8 -0.24 9.42 -11.29
C LEU A 8 0.07 7.94 -11.57
N SER A 9 0.71 7.64 -12.72
CA SER A 9 1.13 6.28 -13.05
C SER A 9 2.22 5.74 -12.10
N GLY A 10 3.14 6.61 -11.65
CA GLY A 10 4.16 6.25 -10.67
C GLY A 10 3.57 5.89 -9.31
N LEU A 11 2.50 6.59 -8.91
CA LEU A 11 1.76 6.30 -7.68
C LEU A 11 1.06 4.93 -7.73
N VAL A 12 0.43 4.58 -8.87
CA VAL A 12 -0.20 3.26 -9.06
C VAL A 12 0.84 2.15 -9.00
N GLN A 13 1.96 2.33 -9.71
CA GLN A 13 3.03 1.33 -9.74
C GLN A 13 3.63 1.12 -8.34
N THR A 14 3.81 2.20 -7.58
CA THR A 14 4.29 2.14 -6.19
C THR A 14 3.28 1.44 -5.29
N ALA A 15 1.98 1.75 -5.41
CA ALA A 15 0.93 1.10 -4.65
C ALA A 15 0.86 -0.41 -4.93
N GLN A 16 1.01 -0.83 -6.19
CA GLN A 16 1.07 -2.24 -6.58
C GLN A 16 2.30 -2.95 -6.00
N GLY A 17 3.47 -2.32 -6.08
CA GLY A 17 4.70 -2.86 -5.48
C GLY A 17 4.59 -2.99 -3.96
N GLN A 18 3.95 -2.04 -3.29
CA GLN A 18 3.67 -2.12 -1.86
C GLN A 18 2.71 -3.25 -1.51
N GLN A 19 1.67 -3.48 -2.31
CA GLN A 19 0.74 -4.60 -2.08
C GLN A 19 1.49 -5.93 -2.15
N GLN A 20 2.33 -6.12 -3.18
CA GLN A 20 3.15 -7.32 -3.32
C GLN A 20 4.12 -7.51 -2.14
N ALA A 21 4.73 -6.42 -1.66
CA ALA A 21 5.61 -6.48 -0.49
C ALA A 21 4.84 -6.85 0.79
N ILE A 22 3.63 -6.32 0.98
CA ILE A 22 2.75 -6.67 2.12
C ILE A 22 2.42 -8.17 2.08
N ASP A 23 2.01 -8.68 0.92
CA ASP A 23 1.64 -10.09 0.75
C ASP A 23 2.84 -11.02 1.00
N SER A 24 4.04 -10.62 0.53
CA SER A 24 5.29 -11.36 0.80
C SER A 24 5.61 -11.39 2.29
N VAL A 25 5.64 -10.23 2.97
CA VAL A 25 5.96 -10.15 4.41
C VAL A 25 4.95 -10.96 5.23
N GLN A 26 3.68 -10.94 4.86
CA GLN A 26 2.65 -11.71 5.55
C GLN A 26 2.88 -13.23 5.38
N THR A 27 3.29 -13.66 4.19
CA THR A 27 3.65 -15.06 3.92
C THR A 27 4.89 -15.48 4.69
N ASP A 28 5.94 -14.64 4.66
CA ASP A 28 7.18 -14.89 5.40
C ASP A 28 6.92 -14.99 6.90
N LEU A 29 6.05 -14.14 7.45
CA LEU A 29 5.67 -14.21 8.86
C LEU A 29 5.00 -15.53 9.22
N GLN A 30 4.09 -16.01 8.38
CA GLN A 30 3.41 -17.29 8.58
C GLN A 30 4.39 -18.46 8.53
N ASN A 31 5.37 -18.42 7.63
CA ASN A 31 6.41 -19.42 7.54
C ASN A 31 7.28 -19.44 8.81
N VAL A 32 7.74 -18.27 9.27
CA VAL A 32 8.54 -18.17 10.50
C VAL A 32 7.77 -18.70 11.71
N VAL A 33 6.48 -18.37 11.85
CA VAL A 33 5.62 -18.91 12.92
C VAL A 33 5.55 -20.44 12.85
N SER A 34 5.32 -21.01 11.67
CA SER A 34 5.24 -22.47 11.50
C SER A 34 6.56 -23.18 11.78
N GLU A 35 7.69 -22.60 11.38
CA GLU A 35 9.02 -23.14 11.69
C GLU A 35 9.31 -23.06 13.19
N CYS A 36 8.92 -21.96 13.83
CA CYS A 36 9.07 -21.78 15.28
C CYS A 36 8.23 -22.78 16.09
N ASP A 37 6.99 -23.07 15.68
CA ASP A 37 6.16 -24.10 16.31
C ASP A 37 6.83 -25.49 16.22
N THR A 38 7.47 -25.78 15.09
CA THR A 38 8.22 -27.03 14.88
C THR A 38 9.46 -27.11 15.80
N LEU A 39 10.22 -26.01 15.92
CA LEU A 39 11.36 -25.90 16.82
C LEU A 39 10.96 -26.01 18.30
N ALA A 40 9.87 -25.35 18.69
CA ALA A 40 9.33 -25.39 20.05
C ALA A 40 8.85 -26.80 20.44
N ALA A 41 8.35 -27.59 19.49
CA ALA A 41 8.00 -28.98 19.75
C ALA A 41 9.23 -29.86 20.08
N ALA A 42 10.42 -29.47 19.63
CA ALA A 42 11.67 -30.20 19.87
C ALA A 42 12.44 -29.69 21.11
N TRP A 43 12.20 -28.46 21.56
CA TRP A 43 12.86 -27.86 22.72
C TRP A 43 11.97 -27.90 23.97
N THR A 44 12.53 -28.39 25.08
CA THR A 44 11.82 -28.40 26.39
C THR A 44 12.60 -27.61 27.44
N GLY A 45 11.91 -27.13 28.48
CA GLY A 45 12.54 -26.38 29.58
C GLY A 45 12.60 -24.87 29.35
N ASP A 46 13.47 -24.18 30.10
CA ASP A 46 13.50 -22.70 30.13
C ASP A 46 13.97 -22.07 28.80
N ALA A 47 14.74 -22.79 27.99
CA ALA A 47 15.11 -22.34 26.64
C ALA A 47 13.89 -22.23 25.70
N ALA A 48 12.92 -23.13 25.84
CA ALA A 48 11.69 -23.09 25.04
C ALA A 48 10.81 -21.88 25.41
N ARG A 49 10.75 -21.53 26.71
CA ARG A 49 10.03 -20.34 27.19
C ARG A 49 10.65 -19.04 26.66
N LEU A 50 11.97 -18.90 26.76
CA LEU A 50 12.67 -17.72 26.25
C LEU A 50 12.47 -17.55 24.74
N PHE A 51 12.48 -18.66 23.99
CA PHE A 51 12.23 -18.65 22.57
C PHE A 51 10.78 -18.26 22.23
N GLN A 52 9.79 -18.81 22.95
CA GLN A 52 8.38 -18.44 22.78
C GLN A 52 8.14 -16.94 23.07
N ASP A 53 8.75 -16.40 24.12
CA ASP A 53 8.66 -14.97 24.43
C ASP A 53 9.28 -14.11 23.33
N ALA A 54 10.47 -14.47 22.85
CA ALA A 54 11.13 -13.78 21.74
C ALA A 54 10.28 -13.82 20.46
N MET A 55 9.63 -14.96 20.20
CA MET A 55 8.80 -15.16 19.03
C MET A 55 7.49 -14.34 19.10
N SER A 56 6.86 -14.29 20.27
CA SER A 56 5.69 -13.42 20.49
C SER A 56 6.04 -11.96 20.21
N ASN A 57 7.18 -11.48 20.74
CA ASN A 57 7.64 -10.11 20.50
C ASN A 57 7.95 -9.84 19.02
N PHE A 58 8.55 -10.80 18.32
CA PHE A 58 8.80 -10.71 16.89
C PHE A 58 7.49 -10.62 16.11
N GLN A 59 6.51 -11.46 16.43
CA GLN A 59 5.21 -11.48 15.76
C GLN A 59 4.43 -10.17 15.98
N ASP A 60 4.46 -9.62 17.19
CA ASP A 60 3.86 -8.33 17.51
C ASP A 60 4.51 -7.19 16.70
N GLY A 61 5.85 -7.16 16.66
CA GLY A 61 6.59 -6.16 15.88
C GLY A 61 6.30 -6.25 14.38
N ALA A 62 6.24 -7.47 13.83
CA ALA A 62 5.91 -7.68 12.43
C ALA A 62 4.47 -7.28 12.08
N ASN A 63 3.51 -7.57 12.96
CA ASN A 63 2.12 -7.12 12.81
C ASN A 63 2.05 -5.58 12.77
N GLN A 64 2.87 -4.90 13.57
CA GLN A 64 2.95 -3.44 13.59
C GLN A 64 3.53 -2.86 12.29
N VAL A 65 4.55 -3.52 11.72
CA VAL A 65 5.10 -3.18 10.40
C VAL A 65 4.06 -3.39 9.31
N LEU A 66 3.35 -4.52 9.31
CA LEU A 66 2.28 -4.82 8.35
C LEU A 66 1.14 -3.79 8.43
N ALA A 67 0.74 -3.39 9.62
CA ALA A 67 -0.27 -2.34 9.81
C ALA A 67 0.19 -1.01 9.18
N SER A 68 1.45 -0.63 9.42
CA SER A 68 2.01 0.61 8.87
C SER A 68 2.12 0.57 7.34
N LEU A 69 2.51 -0.58 6.76
CA LEU A 69 2.57 -0.76 5.31
C LEU A 69 1.17 -0.67 4.68
N ARG A 70 0.16 -1.27 5.30
CA ARG A 70 -1.24 -1.19 4.84
C ARG A 70 -1.78 0.23 4.89
N GLU A 71 -1.49 0.97 5.96
CA GLU A 71 -1.88 2.39 6.06
C GLU A 71 -1.25 3.24 4.95
N MET A 72 0.03 3.02 4.66
CA MET A 72 0.71 3.71 3.56
C MET A 72 0.07 3.37 2.20
N HIS A 73 -0.27 2.10 1.97
CA HIS A 73 -0.95 1.66 0.75
C HIS A 73 -2.33 2.34 0.60
N GLU A 74 -3.16 2.35 1.65
CA GLU A 74 -4.45 3.03 1.64
C GLU A 74 -4.31 4.53 1.31
N LYS A 75 -3.33 5.21 1.94
CA LYS A 75 -3.06 6.62 1.66
C LYS A 75 -2.67 6.86 0.21
N MET A 76 -1.85 5.99 -0.39
CA MET A 76 -1.51 6.11 -1.82
C MET A 76 -2.71 5.89 -2.72
N VAL A 77 -3.51 4.85 -2.47
CA VAL A 77 -4.71 4.54 -3.27
C VAL A 77 -5.74 5.69 -3.18
N ASN A 78 -5.97 6.22 -1.98
CA ASN A 78 -6.85 7.37 -1.78
C ASN A 78 -6.33 8.62 -2.50
N THR A 79 -5.02 8.88 -2.41
CA THR A 79 -4.37 9.99 -3.13
C THR A 79 -4.58 9.84 -4.63
N HIS A 80 -4.37 8.64 -5.18
CA HIS A 80 -4.61 8.35 -6.59
C HIS A 80 -6.06 8.63 -7.00
N GLY A 81 -7.05 8.13 -6.23
CA GLY A 81 -8.47 8.32 -6.53
C GLY A 81 -8.87 9.80 -6.57
N LEU A 82 -8.41 10.58 -5.59
CA LEU A 82 -8.64 12.04 -5.55
C LEU A 82 -8.04 12.75 -6.76
N PHE A 83 -6.80 12.41 -7.15
CA PHE A 83 -6.15 13.01 -8.31
C PHE A 83 -6.80 12.61 -9.63
N SER A 84 -7.16 11.33 -9.82
CA SER A 84 -7.85 10.88 -11.02
C SER A 84 -9.17 11.63 -11.22
N SER A 85 -9.99 11.72 -10.16
CA SER A 85 -11.27 12.42 -10.20
C SER A 85 -11.10 13.92 -10.45
N THR A 86 -10.12 14.56 -9.81
CA THR A 86 -9.81 15.98 -10.04
C THR A 86 -9.36 16.22 -11.49
N HIS A 87 -8.54 15.33 -12.05
CA HIS A 87 -8.05 15.45 -13.42
C HIS A 87 -9.18 15.31 -14.45
N GLU A 88 -10.07 14.32 -14.27
CA GLU A 88 -11.27 14.14 -15.11
C GLU A 88 -12.17 15.37 -15.08
N ASN A 89 -12.38 15.94 -13.90
CA ASN A 89 -13.23 17.12 -13.73
C ASN A 89 -12.63 18.36 -14.43
N ILE A 90 -11.32 18.60 -14.27
CA ILE A 90 -10.61 19.67 -14.98
C ILE A 90 -10.67 19.46 -16.50
N GLY A 91 -10.47 18.22 -16.97
CA GLY A 91 -10.59 17.89 -18.38
C GLY A 91 -11.96 18.23 -18.95
N SER A 92 -13.03 17.83 -18.25
CA SER A 92 -14.41 18.13 -18.63
C SER A 92 -14.69 19.63 -18.72
N VAL A 93 -14.27 20.39 -17.71
CA VAL A 93 -14.42 21.86 -17.67
C VAL A 93 -13.60 22.54 -18.78
N ALA A 94 -12.37 22.10 -19.01
CA ALA A 94 -11.49 22.65 -20.05
C ALA A 94 -12.05 22.37 -21.46
N SER A 95 -12.53 21.15 -21.72
CA SER A 95 -13.17 20.78 -22.99
C SER A 95 -14.48 21.54 -23.23
N GLY A 96 -15.29 21.73 -22.19
CA GLY A 96 -16.51 22.54 -22.27
C GLY A 96 -16.24 24.00 -22.56
N THR A 97 -15.22 24.59 -21.91
CA THR A 97 -14.81 25.98 -22.10
C THR A 97 -14.18 26.21 -23.47
N GLY A 98 -13.31 25.28 -23.93
CA GLY A 98 -12.70 25.35 -25.26
C GLY A 98 -13.74 25.27 -26.38
N SER A 99 -14.77 24.45 -26.21
CA SER A 99 -15.89 24.36 -27.16
C SER A 99 -16.74 25.64 -27.18
N ALA A 100 -16.99 26.24 -26.02
CA ALA A 100 -17.74 27.50 -25.91
C ALA A 100 -16.98 28.70 -26.51
N MET A 101 -15.67 28.78 -26.31
CA MET A 101 -14.84 29.85 -26.87
C MET A 101 -14.55 29.67 -28.37
N GLY A 102 -14.41 28.43 -28.85
CA GLY A 102 -14.27 28.13 -30.28
C GLY A 102 -15.52 28.49 -31.10
N GLY A 103 -16.71 28.37 -30.51
CA GLY A 103 -17.96 28.78 -31.14
C GLY A 103 -18.16 30.30 -31.24
N LEU A 104 -17.52 31.09 -30.37
CA LEU A 104 -17.59 32.55 -30.36
C LEU A 104 -16.65 33.22 -31.38
N HIS A 105 -15.63 32.51 -31.87
CA HIS A 105 -14.69 33.02 -32.89
C HIS A 105 -15.15 32.76 -34.33
N GLY A 106 -16.28 32.06 -34.53
CA GLY A 106 -16.85 31.69 -35.83
C GLY A 106 -18.09 32.50 -36.24
N LEU A 107 -18.43 33.55 -35.51
CA LEU A 107 -19.46 34.55 -35.83
C LEU A 107 -18.80 35.91 -36.07
#